data_AF-A0A2E7BLJ5-F1
#
_entry.id   AF-A0A2E7BLJ5-F1
#
_cell.length_a   1.000
_cell.length_b   1.000
_cell.length_c   1.000
_cell.angle_alpha   90.00
_cell.angle_beta   90.00
_cell.angle_gamma   90.00
#
_symmetry.space_group_name_H-M   'P 1'
#
loop_
_entity.id
_entity.type
_entity.pdbx_description
1 polymer ?
#
loop_
_entity_poly.entity_id
_entity_poly.type
_entity_poly.pdbx_seq_one_letter_code
_entity_poly.pdbx_strand_id
1 'polypeptide(L)'
;MNGTIVNWLWFMGVGLLLIAGPSSAQPGIVVIGGEGRHCGEDPHCMNRLHPEIQMVARAQPGQTIVFKARNASDFDLDPASTYEDPRQGDGQLGAVHPLTGPVHIVGALPGDVLAVTLLDIAPGPFGYTAVSPIGFVSDHVTGAFRAVWRLNRKEAVSDDVPGVRIPNASFPGIVTVLPGREQLEAMLSREAELFAVGGAGFPPDPMHASPEALCGASGSYPGECLRTLPPREHGGNLDIRYLQVGVTIYLPCYVPGCGLAIGDPHFAQGDGEVSGTAIEMDADFMLTTRLIKGGTVLSRGPHFEGPVRVLDIPSRRFYATTGFPLKGIGEIPPDMRYLGATERIAGLRNLSKDISLAARNALLEMIEYITNTYDLTPEQAYVVASVAVDLRIGQLVDAPNVGVTALLPLDIFSTQ
;
A
#
# COMPACT_ATOMS: atom_id res chain seq x y z
N MET A 1 68.67 -40.52 20.42
CA MET A 1 69.82 -39.64 20.73
C MET A 1 69.66 -38.40 19.87
N ASN A 2 68.90 -37.41 20.32
CA ASN A 2 69.26 -36.36 21.29
C ASN A 2 69.80 -35.13 20.56
N GLY A 3 69.20 -33.97 20.82
CA GLY A 3 69.92 -32.70 20.74
C GLY A 3 69.22 -31.56 20.04
N THR A 4 68.20 -31.01 20.69
CA THR A 4 67.66 -29.66 20.52
C THR A 4 68.77 -28.61 20.57
N ILE A 5 68.80 -27.67 19.61
CA ILE A 5 69.54 -26.41 19.73
C ILE A 5 68.53 -25.27 19.84
N VAL A 6 68.56 -24.63 21.01
CA VAL A 6 67.86 -23.38 21.34
C VAL A 6 68.72 -22.23 20.81
N ASN A 7 68.13 -21.30 20.07
CA ASN A 7 68.77 -20.02 19.81
C ASN A 7 67.85 -18.88 20.26
N TRP A 8 68.33 -18.14 21.26
CA TRP A 8 67.71 -16.95 21.81
C TRP A 8 68.03 -15.76 20.90
N LEU A 9 67.01 -15.10 20.37
CA LEU A 9 67.16 -13.83 19.66
C LEU A 9 66.39 -12.72 20.37
N TRP A 10 67.09 -11.60 20.45
CA TRP A 10 66.87 -10.43 21.28
C TRP A 10 65.61 -9.62 20.94
N PHE A 11 65.05 -9.01 21.98
CA PHE A 11 64.07 -7.93 21.92
C PHE A 11 64.68 -6.66 21.31
N MET A 12 64.03 -6.10 20.28
CA MET A 12 64.04 -4.67 19.98
C MET A 12 62.67 -4.27 19.42
N GLY A 13 62.03 -3.30 20.07
CA GLY A 13 60.64 -2.93 19.83
C GLY A 13 60.40 -2.09 18.58
N VAL A 14 59.16 -2.15 18.11
CA VAL A 14 58.53 -1.10 17.29
C VAL A 14 57.15 -0.88 17.89
N GLY A 15 56.95 0.28 18.50
CA GLY A 15 55.63 0.70 18.98
C GLY A 15 54.71 0.92 17.79
N LEU A 16 53.67 0.09 17.67
CA LEU A 16 52.54 0.40 16.79
C LEU A 16 51.73 1.54 17.43
N LEU A 17 51.87 2.75 16.90
CA LEU A 17 50.88 3.79 17.07
C LEU A 17 49.59 3.32 16.37
N LEU A 18 48.60 2.90 17.17
CA LEU A 18 47.23 2.73 16.71
C LEU A 18 46.64 4.12 16.46
N ILE A 19 46.67 4.56 15.20
CA ILE A 19 45.90 5.72 14.75
C ILE A 19 44.45 5.28 14.75
N ALA A 20 43.72 5.63 15.82
CA ALA A 20 42.27 5.53 15.85
C ALA A 20 41.71 6.46 14.75
N GLY A 21 41.22 5.86 13.66
CA GLY A 21 40.41 6.60 12.68
C GLY A 21 39.18 7.20 13.36
N PRO A 22 38.61 8.28 12.82
CA PRO A 22 37.43 8.90 13.41
C PRO A 22 36.31 7.85 13.46
N SER A 23 35.84 7.57 14.67
CA SER A 23 34.60 6.83 14.90
C SER A 23 33.49 7.62 14.21
N SER A 24 33.00 7.13 13.07
CA SER A 24 31.76 7.62 12.51
C SER A 24 30.66 7.25 13.49
N ALA A 25 30.23 8.22 14.31
CA ALA A 25 29.03 8.07 15.12
C ALA A 25 27.93 7.56 14.18
N GLN A 26 27.33 6.41 14.52
CA GLN A 26 26.16 5.93 13.80
C GLN A 26 25.12 7.05 13.82
N PRO A 27 24.64 7.53 12.65
CA PRO A 27 23.63 8.57 12.64
C PRO A 27 22.42 8.07 13.43
N GLY A 28 21.91 8.91 14.35
CA GLY A 28 20.77 8.55 15.20
C GLY A 28 19.52 8.20 14.38
N ILE A 29 18.53 7.56 15.00
CA ILE A 29 17.26 7.22 14.33
C ILE A 29 16.39 8.49 14.26
N VAL A 30 15.77 8.74 13.09
CA VAL A 30 14.73 9.77 12.95
C VAL A 30 13.38 9.11 13.21
N VAL A 31 12.58 9.62 14.14
CA VAL A 31 11.24 9.10 14.45
C VAL A 31 10.22 10.22 14.25
N ILE A 32 9.15 9.96 13.49
CA ILE A 32 8.09 10.93 13.22
C ILE A 32 6.70 10.29 13.25
N GLY A 33 5.67 11.12 13.41
CA GLY A 33 4.27 10.75 13.54
C GLY A 33 3.89 10.17 14.90
N GLY A 34 2.62 9.77 15.01
CA GLY A 34 2.06 9.10 16.19
C GLY A 34 1.60 10.05 17.28
N GLU A 35 1.34 11.31 16.92
CA GLU A 35 0.77 12.32 17.80
C GLU A 35 -0.73 12.51 17.49
N GLY A 36 -1.48 13.01 18.46
CA GLY A 36 -2.91 13.30 18.30
C GLY A 36 -3.81 12.06 18.11
N ARG A 37 -5.12 12.30 18.03
CA ARG A 37 -6.15 11.28 17.77
C ARG A 37 -6.44 11.10 16.29
N HIS A 38 -6.21 12.14 15.49
CA HIS A 38 -6.44 12.12 14.04
C HIS A 38 -5.39 12.96 13.30
N CYS A 39 -5.29 12.81 11.98
CA CYS A 39 -4.22 13.40 11.17
C CYS A 39 -4.10 14.92 11.33
N GLY A 40 -5.23 15.62 11.48
CA GLY A 40 -5.24 17.07 11.70
C GLY A 40 -4.63 17.53 13.04
N GLU A 41 -4.43 16.63 14.00
CA GLU A 41 -3.77 16.90 15.29
C GLU A 41 -2.28 16.52 15.30
N ASP A 42 -1.80 15.85 14.25
CA ASP A 42 -0.41 15.40 14.13
C ASP A 42 0.36 16.32 13.19
N PRO A 43 1.35 17.09 13.68
CA PRO A 43 2.12 18.01 12.84
C PRO A 43 2.97 17.28 11.79
N HIS A 44 3.13 15.96 11.91
CA HIS A 44 3.84 15.11 10.95
C HIS A 44 2.89 14.38 10.00
N CYS A 45 1.59 14.66 10.02
CA CYS A 45 0.60 14.00 9.18
C CYS A 45 0.06 14.91 8.08
N MET A 46 -0.05 14.35 6.87
CA MET A 46 -0.75 14.95 5.73
C MET A 46 -1.67 13.92 5.08
N ASN A 47 -2.79 14.33 4.49
CA ASN A 47 -3.66 13.43 3.72
C ASN A 47 -3.96 13.94 2.31
N ARG A 48 -3.12 14.87 1.85
CA ARG A 48 -3.11 15.45 0.51
C ARG A 48 -1.68 15.54 0.01
N LEU A 49 -1.53 15.64 -1.31
CA LEU A 49 -0.23 15.86 -1.94
C LEU A 49 -0.23 17.19 -2.68
N HIS A 50 0.76 18.03 -2.38
CA HIS A 50 0.98 19.31 -3.02
C HIS A 50 2.45 19.73 -2.84
N PRO A 51 3.12 20.35 -3.84
CA PRO A 51 4.54 20.71 -3.76
C PRO A 51 4.88 21.69 -2.62
N GLU A 52 3.90 22.48 -2.17
CA GLU A 52 4.09 23.48 -1.09
C GLU A 52 3.97 22.90 0.33
N ILE A 53 3.65 21.61 0.49
CA ILE A 53 3.62 20.97 1.80
C ILE A 53 5.04 21.00 2.39
N GLN A 54 5.15 21.52 3.62
CA GLN A 54 6.43 21.67 4.29
C GLN A 54 6.97 20.32 4.76
N MET A 55 8.28 20.16 4.66
CA MET A 55 8.98 18.99 5.17
C MET A 55 8.99 19.02 6.70
N VAL A 56 8.61 17.91 7.33
CA VAL A 56 8.45 17.85 8.79
C VAL A 56 9.68 17.33 9.52
N ALA A 57 10.56 16.62 8.80
CA ALA A 57 11.83 16.15 9.31
C ALA A 57 12.90 16.09 8.21
N ARG A 58 14.14 15.86 8.62
CA ARG A 58 15.30 15.69 7.71
C ARG A 58 16.04 14.41 8.06
N ALA A 59 16.44 13.66 7.04
CA ALA A 59 17.25 12.45 7.19
C ALA A 59 18.38 12.40 6.16
N GLN A 60 19.52 11.84 6.56
CA GLN A 60 20.62 11.52 5.65
C GLN A 60 20.33 10.22 4.90
N PRO A 61 20.77 10.07 3.64
CA PRO A 61 20.82 8.76 3.00
C PRO A 61 21.56 7.75 3.89
N GLY A 62 21.01 6.55 4.04
CA GLY A 62 21.51 5.48 4.91
C GLY A 62 21.03 5.56 6.36
N GLN A 63 20.48 6.70 6.80
CA GLN A 63 19.93 6.85 8.15
C GLN A 63 18.61 6.08 8.28
N THR A 64 18.41 5.42 9.43
CA THR A 64 17.15 4.78 9.76
C THR A 64 16.09 5.82 10.10
N ILE A 65 14.91 5.65 9.52
CA ILE A 65 13.72 6.47 9.76
C ILE A 65 12.59 5.56 10.22
N VAL A 66 11.92 5.94 11.30
CA VAL A 66 10.72 5.28 11.81
C VAL A 66 9.53 6.21 11.59
N PHE A 67 8.56 5.75 10.82
CA PHE A 67 7.28 6.43 10.60
C PHE A 67 6.22 5.72 11.43
N LYS A 68 5.66 6.43 12.41
CA LYS A 68 4.48 5.98 13.15
C LYS A 68 3.26 6.31 12.29
N ALA A 69 2.75 5.31 11.59
CA ALA A 69 1.65 5.45 10.66
C ALA A 69 0.36 4.96 11.31
N ARG A 70 -0.72 5.66 10.98
CA ARG A 70 -2.09 5.34 11.39
C ARG A 70 -2.82 4.68 10.23
N ASN A 71 -3.89 3.96 10.53
CA ASN A 71 -4.74 3.27 9.56
C ASN A 71 -5.36 4.21 8.52
N ALA A 72 -5.70 3.64 7.36
CA ALA A 72 -6.28 4.27 6.18
C ALA A 72 -7.40 5.28 6.47
N SER A 73 -8.26 4.94 7.43
CA SER A 73 -9.48 5.69 7.75
C SER A 73 -9.31 6.65 8.93
N ASP A 74 -8.13 6.73 9.54
CA ASP A 74 -7.79 7.69 10.60
C ASP A 74 -8.75 7.62 11.81
N PHE A 75 -9.28 6.44 12.14
CA PHE A 75 -10.16 6.23 13.30
C PHE A 75 -9.53 5.27 14.33
N ASP A 76 -10.08 5.28 15.55
CA ASP A 76 -9.60 4.42 16.64
C ASP A 76 -10.03 2.96 16.42
N LEU A 77 -9.06 2.08 16.22
CA LEU A 77 -9.27 0.66 15.93
C LEU A 77 -9.55 -0.19 17.17
N ASP A 78 -9.29 0.32 18.37
CA ASP A 78 -9.52 -0.45 19.59
C ASP A 78 -11.04 -0.58 19.82
N PRO A 79 -11.62 -1.80 19.75
CA PRO A 79 -13.04 -2.01 19.99
C PRO A 79 -13.47 -1.69 21.42
N ALA A 80 -12.53 -1.56 22.36
CA ALA A 80 -12.80 -1.11 23.73
C ALA A 80 -12.70 0.41 23.90
N SER A 81 -12.32 1.15 22.85
CA SER A 81 -12.22 2.60 22.91
C SER A 81 -13.59 3.26 23.10
N THR A 82 -13.62 4.28 23.96
CA THR A 82 -14.79 5.14 24.18
C THR A 82 -14.64 6.49 23.47
N TYR A 83 -13.64 6.64 22.58
CA TYR A 83 -13.43 7.87 21.85
C TYR A 83 -14.50 8.04 20.77
N GLU A 84 -15.25 9.13 20.85
CA GLU A 84 -16.18 9.54 19.81
C GLU A 84 -15.46 10.50 18.87
N ASP A 85 -15.20 10.06 17.64
CA ASP A 85 -14.56 10.91 16.63
C ASP A 85 -15.60 11.91 16.10
N PRO A 86 -15.35 13.23 16.20
CA PRO A 86 -16.29 14.26 15.75
C PRO A 86 -16.60 14.21 14.24
N ARG A 87 -15.82 13.45 13.44
CA ARG A 87 -15.96 13.27 11.99
C ARG A 87 -16.83 12.08 11.58
N GLN A 88 -17.26 11.21 12.51
CA GLN A 88 -17.97 9.97 12.16
C GLN A 88 -19.24 10.17 11.30
N GLY A 89 -19.84 11.37 11.30
CA GLY A 89 -21.06 11.69 10.56
C GLY A 89 -20.92 11.94 9.05
N ASP A 90 -19.69 12.10 8.52
CA ASP A 90 -19.46 12.42 7.10
C ASP A 90 -18.86 11.25 6.28
N GLY A 91 -18.84 10.05 6.87
CA GLY A 91 -18.30 8.86 6.23
C GLY A 91 -16.77 8.84 6.14
N GLN A 92 -16.07 9.82 6.73
CA GLN A 92 -14.60 9.93 6.88
C GLN A 92 -13.79 9.90 5.58
N LEU A 93 -14.43 9.78 4.41
CA LEU A 93 -13.74 9.72 3.12
C LEU A 93 -12.84 10.94 2.89
N GLY A 94 -13.18 12.12 3.42
CA GLY A 94 -12.33 13.32 3.33
C GLY A 94 -11.00 13.19 4.10
N ALA A 95 -10.98 12.42 5.19
CA ALA A 95 -9.80 12.20 6.03
C ALA A 95 -8.82 11.19 5.41
N VAL A 96 -9.31 10.31 4.53
CA VAL A 96 -8.54 9.27 3.84
C VAL A 96 -7.60 9.86 2.77
N HIS A 97 -6.35 9.42 2.64
CA HIS A 97 -5.54 8.57 3.54
C HIS A 97 -4.56 9.44 4.34
N PRO A 98 -4.43 9.27 5.66
CA PRO A 98 -3.39 9.93 6.45
C PRO A 98 -2.00 9.33 6.17
N LEU A 99 -1.02 10.18 5.91
CA LEU A 99 0.37 9.83 5.62
C LEU A 99 1.28 10.51 6.63
N THR A 100 2.24 9.75 7.17
CA THR A 100 3.29 10.29 8.03
C THR A 100 4.44 10.80 7.15
N GLY A 101 4.79 12.08 7.28
CA GLY A 101 5.78 12.77 6.45
C GLY A 101 5.38 14.23 6.15
N PRO A 102 5.99 14.89 5.16
CA PRO A 102 7.07 14.41 4.29
C PRO A 102 8.47 14.64 4.91
N VAL A 103 9.35 13.65 4.76
CA VAL A 103 10.75 13.72 5.20
C VAL A 103 11.64 14.21 4.06
N HIS A 104 12.45 15.22 4.36
CA HIS A 104 13.47 15.72 3.44
C HIS A 104 14.73 14.85 3.49
N ILE A 105 15.05 14.19 2.37
CA ILE A 105 16.27 13.40 2.22
C ILE A 105 17.43 14.31 1.77
N VAL A 106 18.45 14.44 2.61
CA VAL A 106 19.56 15.37 2.38
C VAL A 106 20.32 15.02 1.09
N GLY A 107 20.50 16.03 0.23
CA GLY A 107 21.23 15.90 -1.04
C GLY A 107 20.40 15.37 -2.22
N ALA A 108 19.12 15.07 -2.00
CA ALA A 108 18.21 14.66 -3.06
C ALA A 108 17.74 15.87 -3.88
N LEU A 109 17.73 15.74 -5.20
CA LEU A 109 17.35 16.78 -6.14
C LEU A 109 16.30 16.25 -7.13
N PRO A 110 15.51 17.15 -7.77
CA PRO A 110 14.65 16.76 -8.88
C PRO A 110 15.41 15.97 -9.96
N GLY A 111 14.84 14.85 -10.42
CA GLY A 111 15.45 13.94 -11.39
C GLY A 111 16.29 12.81 -10.78
N ASP A 112 16.57 12.83 -9.47
CA ASP A 112 17.13 11.68 -8.79
C ASP A 112 16.10 10.55 -8.62
N VAL A 113 16.59 9.35 -8.31
CA VAL A 113 15.76 8.24 -7.81
C VAL A 113 16.08 8.00 -6.33
N LEU A 114 15.03 8.00 -5.51
CA LEU A 114 15.07 7.62 -4.11
C LEU A 114 14.78 6.12 -3.99
N ALA A 115 15.77 5.34 -3.56
CA ALA A 115 15.59 3.96 -3.17
C ALA A 115 15.21 3.90 -1.68
N VAL A 116 14.06 3.32 -1.36
CA VAL A 116 13.51 3.21 0.00
C VAL A 116 13.44 1.74 0.36
N THR A 117 14.24 1.30 1.34
CA THR A 117 14.29 -0.10 1.78
C THR A 117 13.54 -0.27 3.09
N LEU A 118 12.59 -1.19 3.13
CA LEU A 118 11.81 -1.55 4.32
C LEU A 118 12.63 -2.48 5.21
N LEU A 119 12.84 -2.10 6.47
CA LEU A 119 13.70 -2.79 7.43
C LEU A 119 12.93 -3.59 8.47
N ASP A 120 11.84 -3.03 9.02
CA ASP A 120 10.88 -3.72 9.88
C ASP A 120 9.51 -3.04 9.74
N ILE A 121 8.45 -3.80 10.01
CA ILE A 121 7.09 -3.30 10.11
C ILE A 121 6.51 -3.88 11.39
N ALA A 122 6.24 -3.02 12.36
CA ALA A 122 5.64 -3.42 13.62
C ALA A 122 4.12 -3.12 13.56
N PRO A 123 3.27 -4.16 13.45
CA PRO A 123 1.83 -3.96 13.40
C PRO A 123 1.28 -3.48 14.74
N GLY A 124 0.25 -2.65 14.69
CA GLY A 124 -0.61 -2.35 15.82
C GLY A 124 -1.39 -3.59 16.31
N PRO A 125 -2.16 -3.46 17.41
CA PRO A 125 -2.86 -4.59 18.01
C PRO A 125 -4.15 -5.00 17.28
N PHE A 126 -4.72 -4.10 16.48
CA PHE A 126 -5.99 -4.28 15.81
C PHE A 126 -5.92 -3.84 14.36
N GLY A 127 -6.81 -4.39 13.54
CA GLY A 127 -7.06 -3.92 12.18
C GLY A 127 -8.49 -4.20 11.76
N TYR A 128 -8.87 -3.74 10.57
CA TYR A 128 -10.19 -4.00 10.02
C TYR A 128 -10.15 -4.30 8.53
N THR A 129 -11.18 -5.00 8.04
CA THR A 129 -11.47 -5.14 6.62
C THR A 129 -12.96 -4.92 6.42
N ALA A 130 -13.36 -4.27 5.34
CA ALA A 130 -14.76 -4.00 5.05
C ALA A 130 -15.13 -4.35 3.60
N VAL A 131 -16.42 -4.56 3.38
CA VAL A 131 -17.01 -4.51 2.05
C VAL A 131 -17.24 -3.04 1.71
N SER A 132 -16.41 -2.49 0.83
CA SER A 132 -16.44 -1.10 0.43
C SER A 132 -17.34 -0.88 -0.80
N PRO A 133 -18.05 0.25 -0.92
CA PRO A 133 -18.79 0.61 -2.13
C PRO A 133 -17.91 0.69 -3.39
N ILE A 134 -16.61 0.95 -3.24
CA ILE A 134 -15.63 0.99 -4.34
C ILE A 134 -14.98 -0.38 -4.62
N GLY A 135 -15.40 -1.44 -3.92
CA GLY A 135 -14.86 -2.79 -4.13
C GLY A 135 -15.07 -3.30 -5.56
N PHE A 136 -14.16 -4.17 -6.00
CA PHE A 136 -14.04 -4.60 -7.39
C PHE A 136 -15.28 -5.31 -7.96
N VAL A 137 -16.07 -5.98 -7.11
CA VAL A 137 -17.36 -6.61 -7.45
C VAL A 137 -18.49 -6.16 -6.51
N SER A 138 -18.46 -4.89 -6.07
CA SER A 138 -19.48 -4.31 -5.18
C SER A 138 -20.91 -4.31 -5.74
N ASP A 139 -21.07 -4.53 -7.05
CA ASP A 139 -22.35 -4.75 -7.71
C ASP A 139 -22.91 -6.17 -7.58
N HIS A 140 -22.12 -7.13 -7.07
CA HIS A 140 -22.54 -8.50 -6.76
C HIS A 140 -22.58 -8.79 -5.25
N VAL A 141 -21.63 -8.24 -4.48
CA VAL A 141 -21.60 -8.36 -3.01
C VAL A 141 -21.93 -7.00 -2.42
N THR A 142 -23.23 -6.78 -2.16
CA THR A 142 -23.78 -5.47 -1.78
C THR A 142 -24.01 -5.30 -0.28
N GLY A 143 -23.85 -6.36 0.51
CA GLY A 143 -24.08 -6.33 1.95
C GLY A 143 -23.01 -5.50 2.68
N ALA A 144 -23.44 -4.73 3.68
CA ALA A 144 -22.51 -4.03 4.56
C ALA A 144 -21.90 -5.04 5.55
N PHE A 145 -20.59 -5.13 5.56
CA PHE A 145 -19.85 -6.00 6.48
C PHE A 145 -18.50 -5.39 6.82
N ARG A 146 -18.08 -5.54 8.07
CA ARG A 146 -16.76 -5.16 8.57
C ARG A 146 -16.29 -6.22 9.56
N ALA A 147 -15.09 -6.75 9.33
CA ALA A 147 -14.40 -7.61 10.28
C ALA A 147 -13.40 -6.79 11.08
N VAL A 148 -13.34 -7.01 12.39
CA VAL A 148 -12.27 -6.51 13.26
C VAL A 148 -11.30 -7.63 13.55
N TRP A 149 -10.03 -7.39 13.27
CA TRP A 149 -8.94 -8.36 13.41
C TRP A 149 -8.11 -8.04 14.65
N ARG A 150 -7.81 -9.07 15.44
CA ARG A 150 -6.76 -9.02 16.47
C ARG A 150 -5.45 -9.44 15.83
N LEU A 151 -4.44 -8.59 15.96
CA LEU A 151 -3.17 -8.72 15.26
C LEU A 151 -2.04 -9.09 16.24
N ASN A 152 -1.11 -9.88 15.74
CA ASN A 152 0.20 -10.05 16.35
C ASN A 152 1.26 -10.20 15.26
N ARG A 153 2.54 -10.30 15.61
CA ARG A 153 3.62 -10.40 14.61
C ARG A 153 3.56 -11.61 13.67
N LYS A 154 2.70 -12.60 13.93
CA LYS A 154 2.58 -13.85 13.15
C LYS A 154 1.29 -13.95 12.34
N GLU A 155 0.17 -13.54 12.92
CA GLU A 155 -1.16 -13.78 12.32
C GLU A 155 -2.22 -12.77 12.79
N ALA A 156 -3.28 -12.67 11.99
CA ALA A 156 -4.52 -11.99 12.30
C ALA A 156 -5.67 -12.99 12.44
N VAL A 157 -6.53 -12.76 13.44
CA VAL A 157 -7.74 -13.56 13.68
C VAL A 157 -8.93 -12.65 13.97
N SER A 158 -10.13 -13.04 13.57
CA SER A 158 -11.37 -12.30 13.81
C SER A 158 -12.49 -13.25 14.23
N ASP A 159 -13.34 -12.82 15.16
CA ASP A 159 -14.56 -13.55 15.49
C ASP A 159 -15.65 -13.33 14.42
N ASP A 160 -15.53 -12.26 13.62
CA ASP A 160 -16.44 -11.93 12.52
C ASP A 160 -16.22 -12.83 11.30
N VAL A 161 -15.06 -13.50 11.20
CA VAL A 161 -14.70 -14.43 10.13
C VAL A 161 -14.13 -15.72 10.75
N PRO A 162 -14.98 -16.56 11.37
CA PRO A 162 -14.54 -17.69 12.17
C PRO A 162 -13.79 -18.74 11.35
N GLY A 163 -12.82 -19.41 11.97
CA GLY A 163 -12.05 -20.48 11.34
C GLY A 163 -10.94 -20.02 10.39
N VAL A 164 -10.81 -18.71 10.14
CA VAL A 164 -9.78 -18.12 9.28
C VAL A 164 -8.65 -17.50 10.12
N ARG A 165 -7.40 -17.78 9.72
CA ARG A 165 -6.17 -17.21 10.27
C ARG A 165 -5.31 -16.67 9.14
N ILE A 166 -5.07 -15.36 9.13
CA ILE A 166 -4.31 -14.72 8.06
C ILE A 166 -2.86 -14.53 8.52
N PRO A 167 -1.85 -15.13 7.85
CA PRO A 167 -0.46 -14.90 8.18
C PRO A 167 -0.08 -13.43 8.01
N ASN A 168 0.82 -12.94 8.87
CA ASN A 168 1.38 -11.61 8.74
C ASN A 168 2.18 -11.50 7.43
N ALA A 169 1.76 -10.59 6.56
CA ALA A 169 2.43 -10.24 5.33
C ALA A 169 2.49 -8.71 5.18
N SER A 170 2.77 -8.02 6.30
CA SER A 170 2.58 -6.56 6.40
C SER A 170 3.39 -5.78 5.35
N PHE A 171 2.77 -4.72 4.85
CA PHE A 171 3.36 -3.77 3.91
C PHE A 171 2.66 -2.41 3.99
N PRO A 172 3.27 -1.32 3.49
CA PRO A 172 2.58 -0.05 3.29
C PRO A 172 1.78 -0.08 1.97
N GLY A 173 0.48 0.20 2.02
CA GLY A 173 -0.34 0.53 0.84
C GLY A 173 0.18 1.79 0.15
N ILE A 174 0.61 2.79 0.96
CA ILE A 174 1.16 4.05 0.47
C ILE A 174 2.64 4.23 0.78
N VAL A 175 3.47 4.34 -0.26
CA VAL A 175 4.81 4.96 -0.19
C VAL A 175 4.92 5.99 -1.29
N THR A 176 5.27 7.23 -0.93
CA THR A 176 5.21 8.35 -1.87
C THR A 176 6.33 9.36 -1.67
N VAL A 177 6.60 10.13 -2.72
CA VAL A 177 7.28 11.43 -2.64
C VAL A 177 6.30 12.57 -2.90
N LEU A 178 6.70 13.82 -2.66
CA LEU A 178 5.90 14.97 -3.10
C LEU A 178 6.01 15.17 -4.62
N PRO A 179 4.90 15.50 -5.30
CA PRO A 179 4.94 15.88 -6.72
C PRO A 179 5.60 17.26 -6.88
N GLY A 180 6.18 17.50 -8.05
CA GLY A 180 6.54 18.85 -8.51
C GLY A 180 5.33 19.57 -9.13
N ARG A 181 5.48 20.85 -9.46
CA ARG A 181 4.41 21.67 -10.05
C ARG A 181 3.90 21.08 -11.38
N GLU A 182 4.81 20.67 -12.27
CA GLU A 182 4.45 20.06 -13.56
C GLU A 182 3.70 18.73 -13.37
N GLN A 183 4.15 17.88 -12.45
CA GLN A 183 3.48 16.62 -12.15
C GLN A 183 2.08 16.86 -11.59
N LEU A 184 1.95 17.79 -10.66
CA LEU A 184 0.67 18.18 -10.08
C LEU A 184 -0.34 18.61 -11.16
N GLU A 185 0.07 19.54 -12.04
CA GLU A 185 -0.79 20.06 -13.11
C GLU A 185 -1.22 18.95 -14.08
N ALA A 186 -0.30 18.07 -14.48
CA ALA A 186 -0.61 16.95 -15.37
C ALA A 186 -1.59 15.94 -14.73
N MET A 187 -1.42 15.66 -13.44
CA MET A 187 -2.29 14.76 -12.68
C MET A 187 -3.71 15.33 -12.55
N LEU A 188 -3.83 16.61 -12.17
CA LEU A 188 -5.12 17.29 -12.06
C LEU A 188 -5.84 17.36 -13.42
N SER A 189 -5.14 17.72 -14.50
CA SER A 189 -5.74 17.85 -15.84
C SER A 189 -6.36 16.53 -16.31
N ARG A 190 -5.57 15.45 -16.34
CA ARG A 190 -6.02 14.16 -16.90
C ARG A 190 -7.12 13.51 -16.06
N GLU A 191 -7.11 13.71 -14.74
CA GLU A 191 -8.14 13.17 -13.85
C GLU A 191 -9.44 13.98 -13.95
N ALA A 192 -9.34 15.31 -14.13
CA ALA A 192 -10.50 16.15 -14.42
C ALA A 192 -11.13 15.80 -15.78
N GLU A 193 -10.31 15.52 -16.81
CA GLU A 193 -10.78 15.07 -18.12
C GLU A 193 -11.57 13.74 -18.01
N LEU A 194 -11.03 12.75 -17.29
CA LEU A 194 -11.70 11.47 -17.06
C LEU A 194 -13.01 11.64 -16.28
N PHE A 195 -12.98 12.43 -15.20
CA PHE A 195 -14.16 12.68 -14.38
C PHE A 195 -15.25 13.40 -15.17
N ALA A 196 -14.89 14.35 -16.04
CA ALA A 196 -15.83 15.10 -16.87
C ALA A 196 -16.64 14.22 -17.85
N VAL A 197 -16.11 13.05 -18.22
CA VAL A 197 -16.82 12.07 -19.07
C VAL A 197 -17.47 10.94 -18.27
N GLY A 198 -17.51 11.05 -16.94
CA GLY A 198 -18.17 10.09 -16.04
C GLY A 198 -17.30 8.90 -15.62
N GLY A 199 -15.98 8.94 -15.88
CA GLY A 199 -15.05 7.97 -15.33
C GLY A 199 -14.90 8.14 -13.81
N ALA A 200 -14.52 7.06 -13.12
CA ALA A 200 -14.23 7.12 -11.70
C ALA A 200 -13.02 8.04 -11.43
N GLY A 201 -13.14 8.93 -10.45
CA GLY A 201 -12.08 9.87 -10.08
C GLY A 201 -12.33 10.50 -8.71
N PHE A 202 -11.26 10.98 -8.10
CA PHE A 202 -11.27 11.61 -6.78
C PHE A 202 -10.69 13.02 -6.90
N PRO A 203 -11.48 14.01 -7.35
CA PRO A 203 -11.01 15.38 -7.49
C PRO A 203 -10.55 15.95 -6.13
N PRO A 204 -9.77 17.04 -6.13
CA PRO A 204 -9.42 17.75 -4.91
C PRO A 204 -10.66 18.03 -4.05
N ASP A 205 -10.56 17.66 -2.78
CA ASP A 205 -11.62 17.82 -1.79
C ASP A 205 -11.00 18.42 -0.52
N PRO A 206 -11.43 19.62 -0.08
CA PRO A 206 -10.88 20.26 1.10
C PRO A 206 -11.40 19.68 2.43
N MET A 207 -12.41 18.80 2.41
CA MET A 207 -12.98 18.22 3.62
C MET A 207 -11.94 17.40 4.39
N HIS A 208 -11.72 17.73 5.67
CA HIS A 208 -10.71 17.15 6.56
C HIS A 208 -9.29 17.13 5.99
N ALA A 209 -8.98 18.03 5.06
CA ALA A 209 -7.66 18.08 4.44
C ALA A 209 -6.60 18.56 5.44
N SER A 210 -5.50 17.81 5.52
CA SER A 210 -4.30 18.14 6.29
C SER A 210 -3.09 18.23 5.33
N PRO A 211 -2.29 19.32 5.36
CA PRO A 211 -2.43 20.48 6.25
C PRO A 211 -3.60 21.41 5.88
N GLU A 212 -4.42 21.79 6.87
CA GLU A 212 -5.62 22.61 6.66
C GLU A 212 -5.30 23.99 6.06
N ALA A 213 -4.23 24.64 6.53
CA ALA A 213 -3.81 25.95 6.03
C ALA A 213 -3.46 25.96 4.52
N LEU A 214 -3.14 24.80 3.96
CA LEU A 214 -2.84 24.65 2.55
C LEU A 214 -4.05 24.11 1.78
N CYS A 215 -4.62 23.00 2.26
CA CYS A 215 -5.57 22.19 1.49
C CYS A 215 -7.00 22.22 2.03
N GLY A 216 -7.23 22.77 3.22
CA GLY A 216 -8.55 22.95 3.80
C GLY A 216 -9.36 23.99 3.04
N ALA A 217 -10.65 24.13 3.36
CA ALA A 217 -11.59 24.94 2.58
C ALA A 217 -11.19 26.43 2.49
N SER A 218 -10.52 26.93 3.53
CA SER A 218 -9.96 28.30 3.59
C SER A 218 -8.44 28.34 3.36
N GLY A 219 -7.86 27.23 2.90
CA GLY A 219 -6.43 27.09 2.66
C GLY A 219 -5.98 27.86 1.42
N SER A 220 -4.66 27.85 1.19
CA SER A 220 -4.08 28.55 0.03
C SER A 220 -4.35 27.86 -1.32
N TYR A 221 -4.58 26.53 -1.31
CA TYR A 221 -4.73 25.69 -2.50
C TYR A 221 -5.83 24.60 -2.36
N PRO A 222 -7.05 24.91 -1.88
CA PRO A 222 -8.12 23.93 -1.64
C PRO A 222 -8.51 23.11 -2.89
N GLY A 223 -8.37 23.72 -4.08
CA GLY A 223 -8.71 23.10 -5.36
C GLY A 223 -7.55 22.44 -6.10
N GLU A 224 -6.34 22.43 -5.54
CA GLU A 224 -5.14 21.85 -6.18
C GLU A 224 -4.55 20.68 -5.38
N CYS A 225 -4.94 20.49 -4.13
CA CYS A 225 -4.41 19.43 -3.30
C CYS A 225 -4.92 18.03 -3.74
N LEU A 226 -4.03 17.21 -4.30
CA LEU A 226 -4.38 15.87 -4.78
C LEU A 226 -4.85 14.99 -3.63
N ARG A 227 -5.91 14.22 -3.89
CA ARG A 227 -6.30 13.08 -3.04
C ARG A 227 -5.25 11.98 -3.12
N THR A 228 -5.04 11.31 -2.00
CA THR A 228 -4.10 10.19 -1.84
C THR A 228 -4.72 8.84 -2.20
N LEU A 229 -5.92 8.80 -2.81
CA LEU A 229 -6.60 7.55 -3.19
C LEU A 229 -5.99 6.84 -4.41
N PRO A 230 -5.78 7.49 -5.56
CA PRO A 230 -5.23 6.78 -6.72
C PRO A 230 -3.69 6.70 -6.67
N PRO A 231 -3.09 5.59 -7.10
CA PRO A 231 -1.66 5.52 -7.39
C PRO A 231 -1.30 6.41 -8.57
N ARG A 232 -0.06 6.91 -8.57
CA ARG A 232 0.49 7.72 -9.66
C ARG A 232 1.98 7.42 -9.85
N GLU A 233 2.62 8.19 -10.73
CA GLU A 233 4.04 8.06 -11.07
C GLU A 233 4.97 8.35 -9.87
N HIS A 234 4.48 9.05 -8.84
CA HIS A 234 5.21 9.38 -7.62
C HIS A 234 5.17 8.26 -6.55
N GLY A 235 4.60 7.10 -6.88
CA GLY A 235 4.16 6.11 -5.89
C GLY A 235 2.71 6.41 -5.48
N GLY A 236 2.48 6.63 -4.19
CA GLY A 236 1.12 6.84 -3.67
C GLY A 236 0.49 5.52 -3.26
N ASN A 237 -0.82 5.39 -3.44
CA ASN A 237 -1.63 4.22 -3.05
C ASN A 237 -1.45 3.06 -4.00
N LEU A 238 -0.35 2.34 -3.83
CA LEU A 238 0.09 1.31 -4.75
C LEU A 238 -0.60 -0.01 -4.46
N ASP A 239 -0.86 -0.31 -3.18
CA ASP A 239 -1.52 -1.54 -2.72
C ASP A 239 -0.86 -2.80 -3.28
N ILE A 240 0.46 -2.73 -3.44
CA ILE A 240 1.31 -3.81 -3.92
C ILE A 240 1.73 -4.63 -2.69
N ARG A 241 1.01 -5.72 -2.43
CA ARG A 241 1.28 -6.65 -1.31
C ARG A 241 2.71 -7.20 -1.23
N TYR A 242 3.47 -7.08 -2.32
CA TYR A 242 4.86 -7.48 -2.40
C TYR A 242 5.82 -6.51 -1.73
N LEU A 243 5.40 -5.30 -1.33
CA LEU A 243 6.24 -4.27 -0.67
C LEU A 243 6.50 -4.58 0.81
N GLN A 244 7.06 -5.75 1.10
CA GLN A 244 7.29 -6.23 2.47
C GLN A 244 8.73 -5.97 2.96
N VAL A 245 9.02 -6.35 4.20
CA VAL A 245 10.37 -6.25 4.80
C VAL A 245 11.44 -6.87 3.91
N GLY A 246 12.48 -6.07 3.62
CA GLY A 246 13.60 -6.41 2.75
C GLY A 246 13.43 -5.95 1.30
N VAL A 247 12.27 -5.43 0.93
CA VAL A 247 12.00 -4.86 -0.40
C VAL A 247 12.49 -3.42 -0.44
N THR A 248 13.05 -3.05 -1.59
CA THR A 248 13.44 -1.68 -1.92
C THR A 248 12.54 -1.17 -3.04
N ILE A 249 11.77 -0.11 -2.76
CA ILE A 249 11.00 0.63 -3.77
C ILE A 249 11.82 1.81 -4.29
N TYR A 250 11.71 2.06 -5.58
CA TYR A 250 12.38 3.14 -6.30
C TYR A 250 11.36 4.20 -6.69
N LEU A 251 11.52 5.39 -6.15
CA LEU A 251 10.63 6.54 -6.38
C LEU A 251 11.38 7.67 -7.09
N PRO A 252 10.78 8.34 -8.09
CA PRO A 252 11.37 9.53 -8.69
C PRO A 252 11.34 10.70 -7.70
N CYS A 253 12.32 11.60 -7.74
CA CYS A 253 12.29 12.84 -6.97
C CYS A 253 11.89 14.01 -7.86
N TYR A 254 10.85 14.76 -7.45
CA TYR A 254 10.35 15.91 -8.21
C TYR A 254 10.68 17.26 -7.56
N VAL A 255 10.94 17.25 -6.25
CA VAL A 255 11.30 18.44 -5.46
C VAL A 255 12.62 18.20 -4.71
N PRO A 256 13.36 19.26 -4.32
CA PRO A 256 14.51 19.11 -3.44
C PRO A 256 14.15 18.35 -2.16
N GLY A 257 14.94 17.34 -1.82
CA GLY A 257 14.67 16.45 -0.69
C GLY A 257 13.63 15.35 -0.93
N CYS A 258 13.00 15.30 -2.12
CA CYS A 258 11.92 14.40 -2.57
C CYS A 258 10.61 14.49 -1.78
N GLY A 259 10.68 14.59 -0.45
CA GLY A 259 9.50 14.61 0.43
C GLY A 259 8.88 13.24 0.62
N LEU A 260 9.64 12.32 1.20
CA LEU A 260 9.21 10.94 1.44
C LEU A 260 8.10 10.89 2.49
N ALA A 261 7.00 10.24 2.18
CA ALA A 261 5.93 9.93 3.12
C ALA A 261 5.42 8.50 2.92
N ILE A 262 4.83 7.96 3.98
CA ILE A 262 4.34 6.58 4.03
C ILE A 262 3.07 6.55 4.87
N GLY A 263 2.16 5.66 4.55
CA GLY A 263 0.91 5.49 5.27
C GLY A 263 0.20 4.23 4.81
N ASP A 264 -1.08 4.15 5.16
CA ASP A 264 -1.95 3.05 4.78
C ASP A 264 -1.38 1.66 5.15
N PRO A 265 -1.12 1.38 6.43
CA PRO A 265 -0.52 0.12 6.81
C PRO A 265 -1.48 -1.06 6.66
N HIS A 266 -1.06 -2.06 5.89
CA HIS A 266 -1.80 -3.29 5.69
C HIS A 266 -1.10 -4.42 6.43
N PHE A 267 -1.82 -5.16 7.26
CA PHE A 267 -1.29 -6.38 7.88
C PHE A 267 -1.17 -7.52 6.87
N ALA A 268 -2.14 -7.62 5.97
CA ALA A 268 -2.20 -8.54 4.85
C ALA A 268 -3.23 -8.06 3.81
N GLN A 269 -2.95 -8.37 2.56
CA GLN A 269 -3.81 -8.11 1.40
C GLN A 269 -3.61 -9.23 0.38
N GLY A 270 -4.68 -9.59 -0.34
CA GLY A 270 -4.63 -10.33 -1.60
C GLY A 270 -4.26 -9.41 -2.77
N ASP A 271 -4.06 -9.96 -3.96
CA ASP A 271 -3.83 -9.12 -5.14
C ASP A 271 -5.14 -8.42 -5.54
N GLY A 272 -5.06 -7.11 -5.77
CA GLY A 272 -6.17 -6.28 -6.25
C GLY A 272 -7.09 -5.72 -5.18
N GLU A 273 -6.83 -5.99 -3.88
CA GLU A 273 -7.55 -5.40 -2.74
C GLU A 273 -9.08 -5.43 -2.94
N VAL A 274 -9.59 -6.61 -3.29
CA VAL A 274 -10.83 -6.67 -4.08
C VAL A 274 -12.06 -6.14 -3.34
N SER A 275 -12.12 -6.18 -2.00
CA SER A 275 -13.23 -5.58 -1.24
C SER A 275 -13.10 -4.07 -1.03
N GLY A 276 -12.03 -3.46 -1.55
CA GLY A 276 -11.67 -2.04 -1.41
C GLY A 276 -10.98 -1.69 -0.10
N THR A 277 -10.58 -2.70 0.69
CA THR A 277 -9.74 -2.56 1.90
C THR A 277 -8.92 -3.82 2.10
N ALA A 278 -7.73 -3.68 2.70
CA ALA A 278 -6.92 -4.78 3.22
C ALA A 278 -7.32 -5.16 4.66
N ILE A 279 -6.43 -5.82 5.41
CA ILE A 279 -6.44 -5.72 6.88
C ILE A 279 -5.73 -4.42 7.26
N GLU A 280 -6.49 -3.32 7.26
CA GLU A 280 -6.03 -1.98 7.59
C GLU A 280 -5.65 -1.87 9.06
N MET A 281 -4.50 -1.30 9.38
CA MET A 281 -4.00 -1.21 10.76
C MET A 281 -3.19 0.07 11.00
N ASP A 282 -2.91 0.38 12.27
CA ASP A 282 -1.79 1.26 12.61
C ASP A 282 -0.48 0.47 12.56
N ALA A 283 0.66 1.12 12.27
CA ALA A 283 1.97 0.46 12.28
C ALA A 283 3.14 1.42 12.45
N ASP A 284 4.25 0.91 13.01
CA ASP A 284 5.55 1.58 12.90
C ASP A 284 6.32 0.99 11.71
N PHE A 285 6.59 1.80 10.68
CA PHE A 285 7.47 1.44 9.57
C PHE A 285 8.90 1.88 9.83
N MET A 286 9.83 0.94 9.87
CA MET A 286 11.27 1.24 9.93
C MET A 286 11.86 1.08 8.53
N LEU A 287 12.51 2.13 8.02
CA LEU A 287 13.11 2.14 6.67
C LEU A 287 14.46 2.85 6.62
N THR A 288 15.18 2.67 5.53
CA THR A 288 16.37 3.46 5.17
C THR A 288 16.28 3.90 3.71
N THR A 289 17.06 4.91 3.35
CA THR A 289 17.04 5.47 1.99
C THR A 289 18.42 5.50 1.35
N ARG A 290 18.46 5.45 0.02
CA ARG A 290 19.66 5.69 -0.77
C ARG A 290 19.31 6.53 -1.99
N LEU A 291 20.18 7.48 -2.34
CA LEU A 291 20.02 8.30 -3.53
C LEU A 291 20.76 7.69 -4.71
N ILE A 292 20.09 7.68 -5.87
CA ILE A 292 20.65 7.25 -7.14
C ILE A 292 20.62 8.45 -8.08
N LYS A 293 21.83 8.92 -8.42
CA LYS A 293 22.04 10.02 -9.36
C LYS A 293 22.02 9.48 -10.78
N GLY A 294 21.30 10.15 -11.69
CA GLY A 294 21.19 9.71 -13.09
C GLY A 294 20.55 8.33 -13.25
N GLY A 295 19.59 7.99 -12.37
CA GLY A 295 18.88 6.72 -12.38
C GLY A 295 17.90 6.57 -13.55
N THR A 296 17.24 5.41 -13.59
CA THR A 296 16.20 5.11 -14.59
C THR A 296 15.04 6.10 -14.50
N VAL A 297 14.48 6.47 -15.65
CA VAL A 297 13.27 7.28 -15.72
C VAL A 297 12.06 6.44 -15.30
N LEU A 298 11.40 6.82 -14.20
CA LEU A 298 10.23 6.13 -13.62
C LEU A 298 8.91 6.79 -14.09
N SER A 299 8.75 6.96 -15.41
CA SER A 299 7.67 7.77 -16.00
C SER A 299 6.28 7.12 -15.99
N ARG A 300 6.18 5.83 -15.64
CA ARG A 300 4.90 5.09 -15.62
C ARG A 300 4.52 4.55 -14.25
N GLY A 301 5.39 4.72 -13.26
CA GLY A 301 5.23 4.13 -11.93
C GLY A 301 6.55 3.72 -11.32
N PRO A 302 6.53 3.39 -10.02
CA PRO A 302 7.71 2.97 -9.28
C PRO A 302 8.18 1.58 -9.72
N HIS A 303 9.48 1.34 -9.54
CA HIS A 303 10.05 -0.01 -9.60
C HIS A 303 10.28 -0.52 -8.18
N PHE A 304 10.38 -1.83 -7.99
CA PHE A 304 10.82 -2.39 -6.72
C PHE A 304 11.63 -3.67 -6.94
N GLU A 305 12.51 -3.98 -6.01
CA GLU A 305 13.26 -5.23 -5.98
C GLU A 305 13.30 -5.78 -4.55
N GLY A 306 13.47 -7.08 -4.41
CA GLY A 306 13.49 -7.69 -3.10
C GLY A 306 13.71 -9.19 -3.13
N PRO A 307 13.59 -9.82 -1.96
CA PRO A 307 13.80 -11.26 -1.83
C PRO A 307 12.62 -12.01 -2.45
N VAL A 308 12.92 -13.05 -3.25
CA VAL A 308 11.91 -13.86 -3.97
C VAL A 308 10.79 -14.37 -3.08
N ARG A 309 11.06 -14.62 -1.79
CA ARG A 309 10.06 -15.08 -0.81
C ARG A 309 8.79 -14.22 -0.73
N VAL A 310 8.86 -12.93 -1.08
CA VAL A 310 7.66 -12.05 -1.05
C VAL A 310 6.67 -12.42 -2.16
N LEU A 311 7.14 -13.09 -3.22
CA LEU A 311 6.31 -13.54 -4.35
C LEU A 311 5.60 -14.87 -4.07
N ASP A 312 5.98 -15.57 -2.99
CA ASP A 312 5.44 -16.88 -2.63
C ASP A 312 4.02 -16.76 -2.07
N ILE A 313 3.19 -17.76 -2.35
CA ILE A 313 1.91 -17.95 -1.65
C ILE A 313 2.25 -18.62 -0.31
N PRO A 314 1.92 -18.03 0.85
CA PRO A 314 2.27 -18.57 2.16
C PRO A 314 1.38 -19.76 2.55
N SER A 315 1.31 -20.78 1.69
CA SER A 315 0.54 -22.00 1.91
C SER A 315 1.13 -23.17 1.14
N ARG A 316 1.00 -24.38 1.71
CA ARG A 316 1.44 -25.64 1.09
C ARG A 316 0.43 -26.16 0.09
N ARG A 317 -0.78 -25.62 0.07
CA ARG A 317 -1.90 -26.03 -0.77
C ARG A 317 -2.69 -24.82 -1.21
N PHE A 318 -3.20 -24.84 -2.43
CA PHE A 318 -4.08 -23.79 -2.93
C PHE A 318 -5.28 -24.39 -3.66
N TYR A 319 -6.37 -23.65 -3.70
CA TYR A 319 -7.47 -23.85 -4.65
C TYR A 319 -7.46 -22.70 -5.66
N ALA A 320 -7.90 -22.96 -6.89
CA ALA A 320 -7.86 -21.97 -7.95
C ALA A 320 -9.14 -21.95 -8.76
N THR A 321 -9.63 -20.75 -9.06
CA THR A 321 -10.68 -20.51 -10.06
C THR A 321 -10.08 -19.72 -11.22
N THR A 322 -10.59 -19.92 -12.43
CA THR A 322 -10.09 -19.22 -13.63
C THR A 322 -11.24 -18.54 -14.34
N GLY A 323 -11.03 -17.26 -14.63
CA GLY A 323 -11.99 -16.42 -15.33
C GLY A 323 -11.50 -16.05 -16.73
N PHE A 324 -12.47 -15.91 -17.62
CA PHE A 324 -12.33 -15.42 -19.00
C PHE A 324 -13.30 -14.25 -19.19
N PRO A 325 -13.13 -13.38 -20.21
CA PRO A 325 -13.98 -12.20 -20.41
C PRO A 325 -15.34 -12.54 -21.03
N LEU A 326 -16.10 -13.39 -20.33
CA LEU A 326 -17.43 -13.83 -20.69
C LEU A 326 -18.44 -13.08 -19.82
N LYS A 327 -19.60 -12.75 -20.39
CA LYS A 327 -20.67 -12.08 -19.66
C LYS A 327 -22.05 -12.53 -20.14
N GLY A 328 -23.07 -12.25 -19.35
CA GLY A 328 -24.46 -12.41 -19.77
C GLY A 328 -24.87 -11.44 -20.89
N ILE A 329 -25.91 -11.81 -21.63
CA ILE A 329 -26.61 -10.85 -22.51
C ILE A 329 -27.27 -9.80 -21.62
N GLY A 330 -27.12 -8.52 -21.96
CA GLY A 330 -27.65 -7.38 -21.20
C GLY A 330 -26.76 -6.90 -20.05
N GLU A 331 -25.82 -7.73 -19.59
CA GLU A 331 -24.87 -7.35 -18.55
C GLU A 331 -23.86 -6.33 -19.07
N ILE A 332 -23.64 -5.25 -18.32
CA ILE A 332 -22.68 -4.19 -18.65
C ILE A 332 -21.72 -4.03 -17.46
N PRO A 333 -20.43 -4.38 -17.62
CA PRO A 333 -19.43 -4.14 -16.58
C PRO A 333 -19.44 -2.66 -16.13
N PRO A 334 -19.45 -2.38 -14.81
CA PRO A 334 -19.55 -1.01 -14.30
C PRO A 334 -18.48 -0.07 -14.85
N ASP A 335 -17.25 -0.56 -15.02
CA ASP A 335 -16.08 0.14 -15.53
C ASP A 335 -16.18 0.53 -17.02
N MET A 336 -17.15 -0.01 -17.76
CA MET A 336 -17.39 0.34 -19.16
C MET A 336 -18.51 1.36 -19.38
N ARG A 337 -19.27 1.72 -18.34
CA ARG A 337 -20.47 2.56 -18.48
C ARG A 337 -20.16 3.95 -19.01
N TYR A 338 -19.06 4.55 -18.56
CA TYR A 338 -18.65 5.91 -18.97
C TYR A 338 -18.19 5.99 -20.43
N LEU A 339 -17.85 4.86 -21.06
CA LEU A 339 -17.40 4.79 -22.46
C LEU A 339 -18.56 4.85 -23.47
N GLY A 340 -19.81 5.00 -23.02
CA GLY A 340 -20.99 4.87 -23.89
C GLY A 340 -21.12 3.48 -24.51
N ALA A 341 -20.48 2.47 -23.91
CA ALA A 341 -20.36 1.14 -24.48
C ALA A 341 -21.66 0.32 -24.45
N THR A 342 -22.65 0.75 -23.66
CA THR A 342 -23.91 0.04 -23.42
C THR A 342 -24.57 -0.45 -24.70
N GLU A 343 -24.76 0.42 -25.69
CA GLU A 343 -25.43 0.05 -26.95
C GLU A 343 -24.64 -0.97 -27.78
N ARG A 344 -23.31 -0.96 -27.68
CA ARG A 344 -22.42 -1.83 -28.47
C ARG A 344 -22.23 -3.21 -27.84
N ILE A 345 -22.19 -3.29 -26.51
CA ILE A 345 -21.78 -4.50 -25.80
C ILE A 345 -22.93 -5.23 -25.12
N ALA A 346 -24.11 -4.62 -24.98
CA ALA A 346 -25.26 -5.25 -24.33
C ALA A 346 -25.63 -6.61 -24.97
N GLY A 347 -25.65 -6.69 -26.30
CA GLY A 347 -25.97 -7.93 -27.03
C GLY A 347 -24.85 -8.98 -27.05
N LEU A 348 -23.65 -8.65 -26.55
CA LEU A 348 -22.50 -9.56 -26.56
C LEU A 348 -22.50 -10.49 -25.35
N ARG A 349 -21.84 -11.65 -25.51
CA ARG A 349 -21.55 -12.60 -24.41
C ARG A 349 -20.07 -12.73 -24.10
N ASN A 350 -19.23 -11.96 -24.79
CA ASN A 350 -17.78 -12.01 -24.72
C ASN A 350 -17.22 -10.63 -25.06
N LEU A 351 -16.22 -10.18 -24.30
CA LEU A 351 -15.50 -8.93 -24.54
C LEU A 351 -14.04 -9.24 -24.88
N SER A 352 -13.60 -8.83 -26.07
CA SER A 352 -12.26 -9.16 -26.56
C SER A 352 -11.17 -8.56 -25.67
N LYS A 353 -10.32 -9.43 -25.10
CA LYS A 353 -9.16 -9.08 -24.28
C LYS A 353 -9.46 -8.22 -23.05
N ASP A 354 -10.66 -8.35 -22.48
CA ASP A 354 -11.03 -7.65 -21.27
C ASP A 354 -10.47 -8.36 -20.02
N ILE A 355 -9.35 -7.86 -19.51
CA ILE A 355 -8.71 -8.47 -18.33
C ILE A 355 -9.50 -8.21 -17.05
N SER A 356 -10.21 -7.09 -16.96
CA SER A 356 -11.04 -6.73 -15.80
C SER A 356 -12.19 -7.72 -15.66
N LEU A 357 -12.92 -7.99 -16.75
CA LEU A 357 -14.02 -8.96 -16.74
C LEU A 357 -13.51 -10.38 -16.45
N ALA A 358 -12.35 -10.77 -17.00
CA ALA A 358 -11.72 -12.05 -16.68
C ALA A 358 -11.39 -12.16 -15.18
N ALA A 359 -10.82 -11.11 -14.57
CA ALA A 359 -10.54 -11.06 -13.14
C ALA A 359 -11.81 -11.13 -12.28
N ARG A 360 -12.85 -10.36 -12.65
CA ARG A 360 -14.16 -10.37 -11.95
C ARG A 360 -14.76 -11.77 -11.94
N ASN A 361 -14.78 -12.46 -13.08
CA ASN A 361 -15.30 -13.81 -13.16
C ASN A 361 -14.49 -14.82 -12.34
N ALA A 362 -13.16 -14.73 -12.33
CA ALA A 362 -12.33 -15.57 -11.48
C ALA A 362 -12.65 -15.35 -10.00
N LEU A 363 -12.80 -14.08 -9.59
CA LEU A 363 -13.10 -13.70 -8.22
C LEU A 363 -14.51 -14.16 -7.77
N LEU A 364 -15.54 -13.97 -8.60
CA LEU A 364 -16.91 -14.36 -8.25
C LEU A 364 -17.03 -15.87 -7.99
N GLU A 365 -16.40 -16.69 -8.85
CA GLU A 365 -16.31 -18.14 -8.65
C GLU A 365 -15.52 -18.49 -7.37
N MET A 366 -14.50 -17.70 -7.02
CA MET A 366 -13.73 -17.91 -5.78
C MET A 366 -14.56 -17.59 -4.55
N ILE A 367 -15.32 -16.49 -4.58
CA ILE A 367 -16.24 -16.11 -3.50
C ILE A 367 -17.27 -17.21 -3.30
N GLU A 368 -17.89 -17.70 -4.38
CA GLU A 368 -18.84 -18.81 -4.32
C GLU A 368 -18.21 -20.09 -3.73
N TYR A 369 -17.00 -20.45 -4.16
CA TYR A 369 -16.28 -21.58 -3.59
C TYR A 369 -16.03 -21.43 -2.08
N ILE A 370 -15.57 -20.25 -1.64
CA ILE A 370 -15.30 -19.98 -0.22
C ILE A 370 -16.60 -20.09 0.59
N THR A 371 -17.67 -19.44 0.12
CA THR A 371 -19.00 -19.49 0.74
C THR A 371 -19.49 -20.92 0.90
N ASN A 372 -19.47 -21.70 -0.18
CA ASN A 372 -20.03 -23.07 -0.18
C ASN A 372 -19.16 -24.07 0.59
N THR A 373 -17.85 -23.86 0.67
CA THR A 373 -16.91 -24.83 1.26
C THR A 373 -16.65 -24.59 2.74
N TYR A 374 -16.66 -23.32 3.17
CA TYR A 374 -16.24 -22.92 4.53
C TYR A 374 -17.37 -22.33 5.38
N ASP A 375 -18.62 -22.40 4.92
CA ASP A 375 -19.81 -21.92 5.64
C ASP A 375 -19.70 -20.44 6.04
N LEU A 376 -19.18 -19.62 5.11
CA LEU A 376 -19.05 -18.17 5.25
C LEU A 376 -20.12 -17.47 4.42
N THR A 377 -20.63 -16.33 4.90
CA THR A 377 -21.51 -15.48 4.07
C THR A 377 -20.76 -14.95 2.85
N PRO A 378 -21.47 -14.50 1.79
CA PRO A 378 -20.81 -13.86 0.64
C PRO A 378 -19.93 -12.67 1.03
N GLU A 379 -20.35 -11.86 2.00
CA GLU A 379 -19.56 -10.73 2.50
C GLU A 379 -18.30 -11.17 3.25
N GLN A 380 -18.40 -12.21 4.11
CA GLN A 380 -17.25 -12.81 4.78
C GLN A 380 -16.27 -13.41 3.76
N ALA A 381 -16.77 -14.15 2.78
CA ALA A 381 -15.97 -14.73 1.71
C ALA A 381 -15.27 -13.65 0.87
N TYR A 382 -15.94 -12.52 0.62
CA TYR A 382 -15.37 -11.41 -0.12
C TYR A 382 -14.25 -10.70 0.64
N VAL A 383 -14.40 -10.45 1.95
CA VAL A 383 -13.29 -9.90 2.74
C VAL A 383 -12.13 -10.89 2.87
N VAL A 384 -12.39 -12.20 2.97
CA VAL A 384 -11.33 -13.23 2.92
C VAL A 384 -10.59 -13.17 1.59
N ALA A 385 -11.31 -13.00 0.48
CA ALA A 385 -10.68 -12.83 -0.82
C ALA A 385 -9.79 -11.58 -0.86
N SER A 386 -10.26 -10.45 -0.32
CA SER A 386 -9.50 -9.19 -0.27
C SER A 386 -8.19 -9.30 0.49
N VAL A 387 -8.11 -10.17 1.51
CA VAL A 387 -6.92 -10.26 2.38
C VAL A 387 -6.01 -11.44 2.07
N ALA A 388 -6.44 -12.39 1.24
CA ALA A 388 -5.70 -13.65 1.05
C ALA A 388 -5.64 -14.19 -0.39
N VAL A 389 -6.51 -13.76 -1.30
CA VAL A 389 -6.57 -14.33 -2.67
C VAL A 389 -5.64 -13.58 -3.63
N ASP A 390 -4.83 -14.33 -4.37
CA ASP A 390 -3.96 -13.78 -5.41
C ASP A 390 -4.63 -13.90 -6.79
N LEU A 391 -4.95 -12.77 -7.43
CA LEU A 391 -5.35 -12.66 -8.83
C LEU A 391 -4.13 -12.63 -9.76
N ARG A 392 -3.79 -13.76 -10.38
CA ARG A 392 -2.67 -13.89 -11.31
C ARG A 392 -3.15 -13.82 -12.76
N ILE A 393 -2.49 -12.99 -13.56
CA ILE A 393 -2.68 -13.00 -15.02
C ILE A 393 -2.12 -14.33 -15.57
N GLY A 394 -2.99 -15.17 -16.14
CA GLY A 394 -2.59 -16.42 -16.76
C GLY A 394 -1.99 -16.21 -18.14
N GLN A 395 -2.70 -15.46 -19.00
CA GLN A 395 -2.22 -15.05 -20.34
C GLN A 395 -2.99 -13.83 -20.87
N LEU A 396 -2.35 -13.10 -21.80
CA LEU A 396 -2.88 -11.85 -22.41
C LEU A 396 -2.97 -11.87 -23.95
N VAL A 397 -2.62 -12.98 -24.59
CA VAL A 397 -2.40 -13.01 -26.05
C VAL A 397 -3.40 -13.86 -26.81
N ASP A 398 -4.11 -14.77 -26.14
CA ASP A 398 -4.98 -15.75 -26.79
C ASP A 398 -6.37 -15.16 -27.05
N ALA A 399 -6.48 -14.33 -28.09
CA ALA A 399 -7.75 -13.72 -28.46
C ALA A 399 -8.83 -14.76 -28.83
N PRO A 400 -10.11 -14.51 -28.47
CA PRO A 400 -10.61 -13.32 -27.78
C PRO A 400 -10.42 -13.33 -26.25
N ASN A 401 -10.07 -14.48 -25.66
CA ASN A 401 -10.15 -14.71 -24.22
C ASN A 401 -8.79 -14.59 -23.55
N VAL A 402 -8.54 -13.48 -22.86
CA VAL A 402 -7.44 -13.40 -21.86
C VAL A 402 -7.86 -14.09 -20.57
N GLY A 403 -6.91 -14.54 -19.76
CA GLY A 403 -7.20 -15.36 -18.57
C GLY A 403 -6.63 -14.77 -17.29
N VAL A 404 -7.43 -14.80 -16.22
CA VAL A 404 -7.01 -14.50 -14.84
C VAL A 404 -7.35 -15.69 -13.96
N THR A 405 -6.45 -16.05 -13.05
CA THR A 405 -6.65 -17.12 -12.07
C THR A 405 -6.63 -16.52 -10.68
N ALA A 406 -7.68 -16.77 -9.89
CA ALA A 406 -7.72 -16.42 -8.47
C ALA A 406 -7.22 -17.62 -7.66
N LEU A 407 -6.22 -17.42 -6.81
CA LEU A 407 -5.56 -18.46 -6.03
C LEU A 407 -5.83 -18.25 -4.54
N LEU A 408 -6.47 -19.21 -3.90
CA LEU A 408 -6.77 -19.21 -2.47
C LEU A 408 -5.78 -20.10 -1.72
N PRO A 409 -4.95 -19.55 -0.80
CA PRO A 409 -4.15 -20.36 0.11
C PRO A 409 -5.06 -21.14 1.07
N LEU A 410 -4.96 -22.47 1.11
CA LEU A 410 -5.87 -23.29 1.90
C LEU A 410 -5.44 -23.44 3.36
N ASP A 411 -4.16 -23.20 3.69
CA ASP A 411 -3.67 -23.29 5.08
C ASP A 411 -4.17 -22.14 5.97
N ILE A 412 -4.88 -21.13 5.43
CA ILE A 412 -5.52 -20.06 6.24
C ILE A 412 -6.77 -20.57 6.97
N PHE A 413 -7.38 -21.65 6.49
CA PHE A 413 -8.54 -22.25 7.14
C PHE A 413 -8.06 -23.29 8.14
N SER A 414 -8.59 -23.20 9.36
CA SER A 414 -8.40 -24.26 10.35
C SER A 414 -8.97 -25.57 9.79
N THR A 415 -8.27 -26.69 9.93
CA THR A 415 -8.84 -28.00 9.59
C THR A 415 -10.08 -28.21 10.45
N GLN A 416 -11.25 -28.32 9.81
CA GLN A 416 -12.47 -28.76 10.48
C GLN A 416 -12.32 -30.18 11.02
#